data_AF-A0A164ZW69-F1
#
_entry.id   AF-A0A164ZW69-F1
#
_cell.length_a   1.000
_cell.length_b   1.000
_cell.length_c   1.000
_cell.angle_alpha   90.00
_cell.angle_beta   90.00
_cell.angle_gamma   90.00
#
_symmetry.space_group_name_H-M   'P 1'
#
loop_
_entity.id
_entity.type
_entity.pdbx_description
1 polymer ?
#
loop_
_entity_poly.entity_id
_entity_poly.type
_entity_poly.pdbx_seq_one_letter_code
_entity_poly.pdbx_strand_id
1 'polypeptide(L)'
;MTVPELADKQTTNGLDHPKSNGVRSNSWQQPGTSAADFRSDTVTTPTHAMLQSVQNVLLDDAWNEGGMTAFERHLAQITGREAALFALSGVMGNQLAFRSHLTRHPMAVLCDKRSHALLFEAGGIASLTGALVQSVMPRNGLYLTLEDIKENVVLEERGDVFHCPTRLIHLENPLGGVTMPLDEVRRICQFARQHGIKVHIDGARLWESVAAGHCTLPEICAEADSVTMCFTKGLGAPVGSILVGSDDFIVHSKWIMKSIGGHVRQPGIVTCMAWAALDEAFGRDPNGSEAVLLRKSHENARRIAEVWEELGGQLVLPAQTNHVWVDLSAAGISPQEWVKQGEEWGLRLRGPRMIVHYQITDEALDRMTGFLRHILSDSRRHANGRIKNSQDFRNMYSSY
;
A
#
# COMPACT_ATOMS: atom_id res chain seq x y z
N MET A 1 -62.53 -13.45 -24.63
CA MET A 1 -61.38 -13.72 -23.75
C MET A 1 -60.20 -12.94 -24.29
N THR A 2 -60.01 -11.78 -23.71
CA THR A 2 -58.99 -10.77 -23.99
C THR A 2 -57.67 -11.23 -23.40
N VAL A 3 -56.63 -11.26 -24.24
CA VAL A 3 -55.24 -11.46 -23.82
C VAL A 3 -54.60 -10.06 -23.71
N PRO A 4 -53.96 -9.66 -22.61
CA PRO A 4 -53.54 -8.28 -22.40
C PRO A 4 -52.23 -7.94 -23.13
N GLU A 5 -52.19 -6.75 -23.73
CA GLU A 5 -50.97 -6.04 -24.15
C GLU A 5 -50.06 -5.80 -22.95
N LEU A 6 -48.83 -6.31 -23.01
CA LEU A 6 -47.75 -5.90 -22.12
C LEU A 6 -47.09 -4.66 -22.71
N ALA A 7 -47.43 -3.52 -22.13
CA ALA A 7 -46.88 -2.21 -22.43
C ALA A 7 -45.36 -2.17 -22.23
N ASP A 8 -44.70 -1.69 -23.27
CA ASP A 8 -43.31 -1.29 -23.35
C ASP A 8 -43.06 -0.13 -22.36
N LYS A 9 -42.47 -0.42 -21.19
CA LYS A 9 -41.94 0.63 -20.30
C LYS A 9 -40.51 0.94 -20.73
N GLN A 10 -40.40 1.90 -21.64
CA GLN A 10 -39.17 2.67 -21.84
C GLN A 10 -38.69 3.23 -20.49
N THR A 11 -37.65 2.64 -19.92
CA THR A 11 -36.82 3.29 -18.90
C THR A 11 -35.98 4.34 -19.62
N THR A 12 -36.51 5.56 -19.74
CA THR A 12 -35.72 6.74 -20.06
C THR A 12 -34.80 7.05 -18.88
N ASN A 13 -33.54 6.59 -18.96
CA ASN A 13 -32.44 7.21 -18.22
C ASN A 13 -32.16 8.58 -18.84
N GLY A 14 -33.09 9.51 -18.63
CA GLY A 14 -32.95 10.92 -18.96
C GLY A 14 -32.10 11.59 -17.89
N LEU A 15 -30.92 12.06 -18.28
CA LEU A 15 -30.12 13.04 -17.57
C LEU A 15 -30.90 14.37 -17.51
N ASP A 16 -31.90 14.46 -16.64
CA ASP A 16 -32.56 15.73 -16.32
C ASP A 16 -31.83 16.40 -15.16
N HIS A 17 -30.96 17.34 -15.50
CA HIS A 17 -30.37 18.26 -14.54
C HIS A 17 -31.33 19.43 -14.27
N PRO A 18 -31.75 19.68 -13.02
CA PRO A 18 -32.37 20.95 -12.69
C PRO A 18 -31.33 22.07 -12.80
N LYS A 19 -31.62 23.07 -13.62
CA LYS A 19 -30.92 24.36 -13.63
C LYS A 19 -31.25 25.09 -12.32
N SER A 20 -30.41 24.93 -11.31
CA SER A 20 -30.34 25.86 -10.18
C SER A 20 -29.07 26.70 -10.34
N ASN A 21 -29.20 28.02 -10.23
CA ASN A 21 -28.08 28.96 -10.10
C ASN A 21 -27.49 28.88 -8.67
N GLY A 22 -27.10 27.68 -8.26
CA GLY A 22 -26.25 27.43 -7.10
C GLY A 22 -24.93 26.87 -7.60
N VAL A 23 -23.82 27.28 -7.01
CA VAL A 23 -22.51 26.66 -7.26
C VAL A 23 -22.69 25.15 -7.14
N ARG A 24 -22.52 24.41 -8.24
CA ARG A 24 -22.57 22.93 -8.21
C ARG A 24 -21.39 22.46 -7.36
N SER A 25 -21.65 22.21 -6.08
CA SER A 25 -20.76 21.43 -5.22
C SER A 25 -20.61 20.05 -5.86
N ASN A 26 -19.46 19.77 -6.46
CA ASN A 26 -19.16 18.44 -6.98
C ASN A 26 -18.64 17.56 -5.84
N SER A 27 -18.77 16.24 -5.97
CA SER A 27 -18.34 15.27 -4.94
C SER A 27 -16.83 15.29 -4.63
N TRP A 28 -16.06 16.17 -5.28
CA TRP A 28 -14.61 16.26 -5.24
C TRP A 28 -14.09 17.49 -4.47
N GLN A 29 -15.00 18.35 -3.99
CA GLN A 29 -14.65 19.53 -3.17
C GLN A 29 -14.47 19.21 -1.69
N GLN A 30 -14.91 18.02 -1.25
CA GLN A 30 -14.79 17.55 0.13
C GLN A 30 -14.31 16.10 0.11
N PRO A 31 -13.65 15.61 1.18
CA PRO A 31 -13.23 14.22 1.31
C PRO A 31 -14.34 13.16 1.15
N GLY A 32 -15.61 13.59 1.21
CA GLY A 32 -16.76 12.72 0.96
C GLY A 32 -16.75 11.50 1.88
N THR A 33 -16.82 10.31 1.27
CA THR A 33 -16.81 9.04 2.01
C THR A 33 -15.48 8.73 2.71
N SER A 34 -14.39 9.38 2.31
CA SER A 34 -13.04 9.15 2.85
C SER A 34 -12.79 9.95 4.14
N ALA A 35 -13.67 10.91 4.47
CA ALA A 35 -13.54 11.79 5.64
C ALA A 35 -13.38 11.04 6.98
N ALA A 36 -14.01 9.88 7.12
CA ALA A 36 -14.05 9.08 8.34
C ALA A 36 -13.78 7.59 8.07
N ASP A 37 -13.02 7.28 7.02
CA ASP A 37 -12.74 5.92 6.60
C ASP A 37 -11.32 5.49 6.97
N PHE A 38 -11.21 4.78 8.09
CA PHE A 38 -9.92 4.32 8.64
C PHE A 38 -9.55 2.91 8.16
N ARG A 39 -10.31 2.33 7.22
CA ARG A 39 -10.09 0.94 6.77
C ARG A 39 -8.80 0.79 5.96
N SER A 40 -8.47 1.79 5.15
CA SER A 40 -7.33 1.80 4.23
C SER A 40 -7.11 3.18 3.64
N ASP A 41 -5.87 3.54 3.35
CA ASP A 41 -5.51 4.73 2.55
C ASP A 41 -5.83 4.57 1.05
N THR A 42 -6.24 3.38 0.60
CA THR A 42 -6.73 3.16 -0.78
C THR A 42 -8.12 3.75 -1.03
N VAL A 43 -8.79 4.25 0.01
CA VAL A 43 -10.12 4.88 -0.11
C VAL A 43 -10.04 6.35 -0.44
N THR A 44 -8.83 6.93 -0.52
CA THR A 44 -8.62 8.33 -0.90
C THR A 44 -9.26 8.62 -2.25
N THR A 45 -9.87 9.80 -2.37
CA THR A 45 -10.50 10.27 -3.61
C THR A 45 -9.64 11.33 -4.30
N PRO A 46 -9.60 11.40 -5.63
CA PRO A 46 -8.91 12.46 -6.36
C PRO A 46 -9.21 13.87 -5.83
N THR A 47 -8.16 14.66 -5.62
CA THR A 47 -8.27 16.08 -5.26
C THR A 47 -8.65 16.93 -6.47
N HIS A 48 -9.05 18.17 -6.23
CA HIS A 48 -9.34 19.10 -7.32
C HIS A 48 -8.13 19.31 -8.24
N ALA A 49 -6.91 19.39 -7.67
CA ALA A 49 -5.68 19.53 -8.43
C ALA A 49 -5.45 18.34 -9.38
N MET A 50 -5.66 17.11 -8.90
CA MET A 50 -5.58 15.90 -9.74
C MET A 50 -6.64 15.93 -10.85
N LEU A 51 -7.88 16.33 -10.56
CA LEU A 51 -8.92 16.40 -11.59
C LEU A 51 -8.64 17.49 -12.64
N GLN A 52 -8.07 18.62 -12.22
CA GLN A 52 -7.65 19.69 -13.12
C GLN A 52 -6.46 19.27 -14.00
N SER A 53 -5.55 18.42 -13.51
CA SER A 53 -4.39 17.97 -14.29
C SER A 53 -4.81 17.22 -15.56
N VAL A 54 -5.94 16.52 -15.53
CA VAL A 54 -6.49 15.81 -16.69
C VAL A 54 -6.84 16.75 -17.84
N GLN A 55 -7.25 17.98 -17.55
CA GLN A 55 -7.61 18.97 -18.59
C GLN A 55 -6.41 19.44 -19.41
N ASN A 56 -5.22 19.38 -18.82
CA ASN A 56 -3.98 19.90 -19.40
C ASN A 56 -3.08 18.79 -19.97
N VAL A 57 -3.58 17.56 -20.05
CA VAL A 57 -2.75 16.41 -20.36
C VAL A 57 -2.50 16.24 -21.86
N LEU A 58 -1.26 15.91 -22.20
CA LEU A 58 -0.90 15.43 -23.54
C LEU A 58 -1.25 13.95 -23.64
N LEU A 59 -2.07 13.59 -24.63
CA LEU A 59 -2.67 12.25 -24.73
C LEU A 59 -1.76 11.18 -25.35
N ASP A 60 -0.62 11.53 -25.94
CA ASP A 60 0.25 10.56 -26.63
C ASP A 60 1.60 10.38 -25.92
N ASP A 61 2.00 9.12 -25.84
CA ASP A 61 3.21 8.63 -25.19
C ASP A 61 4.33 8.29 -26.18
N ALA A 62 4.00 8.11 -27.46
CA ALA A 62 4.94 7.53 -28.42
C ALA A 62 6.02 8.53 -28.90
N TRP A 63 5.87 9.85 -28.65
CA TRP A 63 6.68 10.86 -29.34
C TRP A 63 7.07 12.13 -28.56
N ASN A 64 6.73 12.31 -27.27
CA ASN A 64 6.92 13.60 -26.60
C ASN A 64 7.71 13.58 -25.28
N GLU A 65 8.43 14.69 -25.06
CA GLU A 65 9.14 15.06 -23.82
C GLU A 65 8.22 15.48 -22.66
N GLY A 66 6.89 15.45 -22.87
CA GLY A 66 5.85 15.59 -21.83
C GLY A 66 4.89 14.39 -21.88
N GLY A 67 4.37 13.96 -20.73
CA GLY A 67 3.50 12.77 -20.62
C GLY A 67 4.04 11.71 -19.66
N MET A 68 3.68 10.43 -19.84
CA MET A 68 4.14 9.32 -18.98
C MET A 68 5.66 9.18 -19.02
N THR A 69 6.29 9.27 -20.20
CA THR A 69 7.74 9.15 -20.36
C THR A 69 8.49 10.19 -19.52
N ALA A 70 7.99 11.42 -19.44
CA ALA A 70 8.56 12.46 -18.60
C ALA A 70 8.39 12.15 -17.11
N PHE A 71 7.24 11.61 -16.73
CA PHE A 71 6.96 11.20 -15.35
C PHE A 71 7.85 10.03 -14.92
N GLU A 72 7.99 9.00 -15.76
CA GLU A 72 8.91 7.87 -15.53
C GLU A 72 10.35 8.35 -15.39
N ARG A 73 10.80 9.26 -16.27
CA ARG A 73 12.15 9.85 -16.18
C ARG A 73 12.35 10.63 -14.89
N HIS A 74 11.37 11.43 -14.48
CA HIS A 74 11.41 12.15 -13.22
C HIS A 74 11.52 11.20 -12.03
N LEU A 75 10.74 10.12 -12.02
CA LEU A 75 10.77 9.11 -10.96
C LEU A 75 12.08 8.33 -10.92
N ALA A 76 12.65 7.98 -12.08
CA ALA A 76 13.98 7.40 -12.17
C ALA A 76 15.02 8.35 -11.54
N GLN A 77 14.94 9.65 -11.86
CA GLN A 77 15.84 10.67 -11.32
C GLN A 77 15.75 10.82 -9.79
N ILE A 78 14.55 11.01 -9.22
CA ILE A 78 14.41 11.21 -7.77
C ILE A 78 14.70 9.94 -6.95
N THR A 79 14.58 8.76 -7.57
CA THR A 79 14.94 7.49 -6.94
C THR A 79 16.41 7.11 -7.14
N GLY A 80 17.16 7.88 -7.94
CA GLY A 80 18.54 7.55 -8.29
C GLY A 80 18.67 6.24 -9.09
N ARG A 81 17.63 5.85 -9.82
CA ARG A 81 17.60 4.64 -10.66
C ARG A 81 17.74 4.98 -12.13
N GLU A 82 18.19 4.01 -12.92
CA GLU A 82 18.43 4.21 -14.35
C GLU A 82 17.12 4.41 -15.12
N ALA A 83 16.09 3.64 -14.77
CA ALA A 83 14.81 3.66 -15.45
C ALA A 83 13.64 3.39 -14.50
N ALA A 84 12.45 3.81 -14.96
CA ALA A 84 11.18 3.59 -14.29
C ALA A 84 10.11 3.14 -15.30
N LEU A 85 9.08 2.46 -14.81
CA LEU A 85 7.97 1.93 -15.58
C LEU A 85 6.66 2.11 -14.81
N PHE A 86 5.72 2.86 -15.38
CA PHE A 86 4.41 3.08 -14.78
C PHE A 86 3.53 1.84 -14.94
N ALA A 87 3.01 1.33 -13.83
CA ALA A 87 2.08 0.21 -13.78
C ALA A 87 0.70 0.67 -13.27
N LEU A 88 -0.37 0.01 -13.69
CA LEU A 88 -1.74 0.40 -13.30
C LEU A 88 -2.04 0.16 -11.81
N SER A 89 -1.32 -0.77 -11.18
CA SER A 89 -1.50 -1.12 -9.76
C SER A 89 -0.18 -1.60 -9.15
N GLY A 90 -0.10 -1.56 -7.82
CA GLY A 90 1.04 -2.13 -7.08
C GLY A 90 1.22 -3.62 -7.35
N VAL A 91 0.11 -4.37 -7.39
CA VAL A 91 0.12 -5.80 -7.73
C VAL A 91 0.76 -6.03 -9.10
N MET A 92 0.36 -5.25 -10.12
CA MET A 92 1.01 -5.35 -11.43
C MET A 92 2.50 -5.03 -11.35
N GLY A 93 2.89 -3.98 -10.63
CA GLY A 93 4.30 -3.65 -10.40
C GLY A 93 5.10 -4.80 -9.81
N ASN A 94 4.59 -5.43 -8.75
CA ASN A 94 5.24 -6.57 -8.09
C ASN A 94 5.32 -7.77 -9.02
N GLN A 95 4.23 -8.11 -9.72
CA GLN A 95 4.20 -9.23 -10.67
C GLN A 95 5.15 -9.03 -11.85
N LEU A 96 5.30 -7.79 -12.33
CA LEU A 96 6.32 -7.45 -13.33
C LEU A 96 7.73 -7.65 -12.77
N ALA A 97 8.00 -7.19 -11.55
CA ALA A 97 9.30 -7.39 -10.92
C ALA A 97 9.65 -8.87 -10.73
N PHE A 98 8.71 -9.68 -10.24
CA PHE A 98 8.91 -11.12 -10.08
C PHE A 98 9.22 -11.78 -11.41
N ARG A 99 8.39 -11.54 -12.44
CA ARG A 99 8.56 -12.17 -13.75
C ARG A 99 9.83 -11.72 -14.46
N SER A 100 10.27 -10.48 -14.27
CA SER A 100 11.49 -9.95 -14.88
C SER A 100 12.77 -10.45 -14.21
N HIS A 101 12.77 -10.68 -12.90
CA HIS A 101 13.92 -11.25 -12.20
C HIS A 101 14.03 -12.77 -12.33
N LEU A 102 12.90 -13.46 -12.38
CA LEU A 102 12.82 -14.92 -12.30
C LEU A 102 12.74 -15.55 -13.70
N THR A 103 13.90 -15.64 -14.36
CA THR A 103 14.00 -16.08 -15.76
C THR A 103 14.49 -17.52 -15.95
N ARG A 104 14.95 -18.19 -14.88
CA ARG A 104 15.53 -19.54 -14.97
C ARG A 104 15.06 -20.45 -13.83
N HIS A 105 14.39 -21.54 -14.20
CA HIS A 105 14.02 -22.62 -13.28
C HIS A 105 15.21 -23.56 -12.96
N PRO A 106 15.21 -24.23 -11.79
CA PRO A 106 14.31 -24.03 -10.65
C PRO A 106 14.58 -22.69 -9.94
N MET A 107 13.53 -22.10 -9.37
CA MET A 107 13.61 -20.79 -8.73
C MET A 107 12.61 -20.65 -7.59
N ALA A 108 13.08 -20.10 -6.48
CA ALA A 108 12.26 -19.75 -5.33
C ALA A 108 12.36 -18.26 -4.99
N VAL A 109 11.29 -17.74 -4.38
CA VAL A 109 11.21 -16.40 -3.81
C VAL A 109 11.10 -16.53 -2.30
N LEU A 110 12.02 -15.91 -1.58
CA LEU A 110 11.96 -15.81 -0.12
C LEU A 110 11.28 -14.51 0.27
N CYS A 111 10.23 -14.57 1.10
CA CYS A 111 9.50 -13.39 1.56
C CYS A 111 8.99 -13.50 3.00
N ASP A 112 8.57 -12.37 3.59
CA ASP A 112 7.86 -12.38 4.87
C ASP A 112 6.50 -13.07 4.69
N LYS A 113 6.12 -13.95 5.62
CA LYS A 113 4.84 -14.67 5.62
C LYS A 113 3.62 -13.73 5.59
N ARG A 114 3.81 -12.48 6.02
CA ARG A 114 2.78 -11.44 6.13
C ARG A 114 2.73 -10.52 4.92
N SER A 115 3.65 -10.70 3.97
CA SER A 115 3.80 -9.82 2.82
C SER A 115 2.58 -9.82 1.90
N HIS A 116 2.32 -8.67 1.30
CA HIS A 116 1.25 -8.44 0.35
C HIS A 116 1.35 -9.36 -0.85
N ALA A 117 2.55 -9.51 -1.41
CA ALA A 117 2.82 -10.39 -2.54
C ALA A 117 2.42 -11.85 -2.29
N LEU A 118 2.50 -12.32 -1.04
CA LEU A 118 2.07 -13.67 -0.66
C LEU A 118 0.57 -13.75 -0.37
N LEU A 119 0.04 -12.84 0.45
CA LEU A 119 -1.32 -12.95 1.00
C LEU A 119 -2.41 -12.33 0.13
N PHE A 120 -2.09 -11.24 -0.59
CA PHE A 120 -3.09 -10.35 -1.20
C PHE A 120 -2.96 -10.21 -2.72
N GLU A 121 -2.18 -11.08 -3.36
CA GLU A 121 -2.00 -11.10 -4.82
C GLU A 121 -2.46 -12.41 -5.46
N ALA A 122 -3.38 -13.11 -4.79
CA ALA A 122 -4.02 -14.33 -5.29
C ALA A 122 -3.03 -15.43 -5.76
N GLY A 123 -1.88 -15.53 -5.08
CA GLY A 123 -0.83 -16.48 -5.47
C GLY A 123 -0.15 -16.13 -6.79
N GLY A 124 -0.11 -14.85 -7.16
CA GLY A 124 0.49 -14.35 -8.42
C GLY A 124 1.93 -14.81 -8.64
N ILE A 125 2.75 -14.85 -7.58
CA ILE A 125 4.13 -15.35 -7.69
C ILE A 125 4.13 -16.76 -8.27
N ALA A 126 3.44 -17.71 -7.63
CA ALA A 126 3.42 -19.11 -8.06
C ALA A 126 2.75 -19.28 -9.43
N SER A 127 1.59 -18.64 -9.64
CA SER A 127 0.78 -18.85 -10.85
C SER A 127 1.40 -18.23 -12.10
N LEU A 128 2.00 -17.04 -11.97
CA LEU A 128 2.61 -16.36 -13.11
C LEU A 128 4.04 -16.83 -13.29
N THR A 129 4.87 -16.88 -12.26
CA THR A 129 6.30 -17.18 -12.44
C THR A 129 6.60 -18.68 -12.45
N GLY A 130 5.79 -19.51 -11.78
CA GLY A 130 6.14 -20.90 -11.50
C GLY A 130 7.23 -21.05 -10.42
N ALA A 131 7.53 -19.99 -9.67
CA ALA A 131 8.48 -20.03 -8.57
C ALA A 131 7.86 -20.64 -7.31
N LEU A 132 8.68 -21.37 -6.56
CA LEU A 132 8.35 -21.79 -5.20
C LEU A 132 8.36 -20.56 -4.28
N VAL A 133 7.40 -20.43 -3.37
CA VAL A 133 7.42 -19.37 -2.35
C VAL A 133 7.91 -19.93 -1.02
N GLN A 134 9.00 -19.34 -0.51
CA GLN A 134 9.61 -19.63 0.78
C GLN A 134 9.23 -18.53 1.77
N SER A 135 8.16 -18.73 2.53
CA SER A 135 7.66 -17.74 3.48
C SER A 135 8.32 -17.86 4.85
N VAL A 136 8.79 -16.76 5.42
CA VAL A 136 9.46 -16.72 6.72
C VAL A 136 8.73 -15.78 7.67
N MET A 137 8.57 -16.18 8.94
CA MET A 137 8.10 -15.27 9.98
C MET A 137 9.31 -14.64 10.65
N PRO A 138 9.44 -13.29 10.70
CA PRO A 138 10.59 -12.66 11.32
C PRO A 138 10.62 -12.89 12.83
N ARG A 139 11.80 -13.20 13.37
CA ARG A 139 11.97 -13.47 14.81
C ARG A 139 11.63 -12.27 15.70
N ASN A 140 11.87 -11.05 15.20
CA ASN A 140 11.55 -9.81 15.92
C ASN A 140 10.06 -9.44 15.85
N GLY A 141 9.25 -10.14 15.04
CA GLY A 141 7.83 -9.85 14.82
C GLY A 141 7.53 -8.59 14.00
N LEU A 142 8.53 -7.85 13.56
CA LEU A 142 8.41 -6.55 12.88
C LEU A 142 8.76 -6.65 11.40
N TYR A 143 9.96 -7.12 11.07
CA TYR A 143 10.50 -7.17 9.71
C TYR A 143 11.58 -8.26 9.59
N LEU A 144 11.81 -8.79 8.39
CA LEU A 144 12.86 -9.79 8.15
C LEU A 144 14.25 -9.23 8.46
N THR A 145 15.04 -10.00 9.21
CA THR A 145 16.46 -9.74 9.44
C THR A 145 17.34 -10.58 8.53
N LEU A 146 18.59 -10.18 8.32
CA LEU A 146 19.58 -10.97 7.60
C LEU A 146 19.73 -12.37 8.22
N GLU A 147 19.63 -12.48 9.53
CA GLU A 147 19.64 -13.76 10.24
C GLU A 147 18.47 -14.66 9.81
N ASP A 148 17.26 -14.10 9.71
CA ASP A 148 16.08 -14.83 9.21
C ASP A 148 16.30 -15.26 7.74
N ILE A 149 16.90 -14.40 6.91
CA ILE A 149 17.23 -14.73 5.51
C ILE A 149 18.23 -15.87 5.43
N LYS A 150 19.36 -15.78 6.15
CA LYS A 150 20.45 -16.77 6.10
C LYS A 150 20.01 -18.17 6.52
N GLU A 151 19.10 -18.27 7.49
CA GLU A 151 18.58 -19.55 7.95
C GLU A 151 17.63 -20.22 6.93
N ASN A 152 16.94 -19.43 6.11
CA ASN A 152 15.86 -19.93 5.26
C ASN A 152 16.18 -19.87 3.75
N VAL A 153 17.27 -19.22 3.36
CA VAL A 153 17.72 -19.14 1.97
C VAL A 153 18.30 -20.48 1.52
N VAL A 154 17.96 -20.89 0.30
CA VAL A 154 18.55 -22.04 -0.36
C VAL A 154 19.53 -21.53 -1.40
N LEU A 155 20.83 -21.64 -1.11
CA LEU A 155 21.87 -21.27 -2.07
C LEU A 155 22.01 -22.34 -3.15
N GLU A 156 22.37 -21.94 -4.37
CA GLU A 156 22.65 -22.91 -5.43
C GLU A 156 24.02 -23.54 -5.22
N GLU A 157 24.02 -24.84 -4.96
CA GLU A 157 25.22 -25.65 -4.82
C GLU A 157 25.31 -26.65 -5.96
N ARG A 158 26.50 -26.79 -6.54
CA ARG A 158 26.72 -27.71 -7.67
C ARG A 158 26.48 -29.14 -7.21
N GLY A 159 25.44 -29.76 -7.75
CA GLY A 159 25.09 -31.16 -7.47
C GLY A 159 23.94 -31.34 -6.49
N ASP A 160 23.44 -30.27 -5.86
CA ASP A 160 22.18 -30.34 -5.12
C ASP A 160 21.01 -30.31 -6.10
N VAL A 161 20.27 -31.41 -6.16
CA VAL A 161 19.05 -31.58 -6.96
C VAL A 161 17.79 -31.72 -6.09
N PHE A 162 17.94 -31.67 -4.77
CA PHE A 162 16.86 -31.89 -3.81
C PHE A 162 16.13 -30.60 -3.44
N HIS A 163 16.83 -29.47 -3.48
CA HIS A 163 16.28 -28.17 -3.07
C HIS A 163 16.10 -27.20 -4.24
N CYS A 164 15.07 -26.36 -4.13
CA CYS A 164 14.81 -25.28 -5.09
C CYS A 164 15.60 -24.02 -4.66
N PRO A 165 16.58 -23.54 -5.45
CA PRO A 165 17.42 -22.42 -5.07
C PRO A 165 16.64 -21.11 -5.02
N THR A 166 16.90 -20.31 -4.00
CA THR A 166 16.36 -18.96 -3.85
C THR A 166 17.03 -18.05 -4.88
N ARG A 167 16.21 -17.43 -5.74
CA ARG A 167 16.69 -16.50 -6.79
C ARG A 167 16.32 -15.05 -6.50
N LEU A 168 15.32 -14.84 -5.66
CA LEU A 168 14.84 -13.52 -5.31
C LEU A 168 14.49 -13.47 -3.82
N ILE A 169 14.92 -12.42 -3.15
CA ILE A 169 14.43 -12.02 -1.84
C ILE A 169 13.44 -10.87 -2.06
N HIS A 170 12.22 -11.03 -1.55
CA HIS A 170 11.19 -10.01 -1.57
C HIS A 170 11.03 -9.40 -0.18
N LEU A 171 11.27 -8.09 -0.08
CA LEU A 171 11.07 -7.30 1.12
C LEU A 171 9.84 -6.40 0.92
N GLU A 172 9.06 -6.16 1.97
CA GLU A 172 8.00 -5.16 1.97
C GLU A 172 8.38 -4.05 2.93
N ASN A 173 8.45 -2.80 2.46
CA ASN A 173 8.86 -1.67 3.29
C ASN A 173 8.04 -0.40 2.97
N PRO A 174 7.20 0.08 3.91
CA PRO A 174 6.92 -0.45 5.24
C PRO A 174 5.93 -1.63 5.22
N LEU A 175 6.13 -2.59 6.12
CA LEU A 175 5.20 -3.72 6.35
C LEU A 175 4.36 -3.43 7.58
N GLY A 176 3.03 -3.43 7.44
CA GLY A 176 2.13 -3.09 8.55
C GLY A 176 2.32 -1.67 9.10
N GLY A 177 2.96 -0.78 8.33
CA GLY A 177 3.31 0.59 8.76
C GLY A 177 4.59 0.70 9.58
N VAL A 178 5.30 -0.41 9.80
CA VAL A 178 6.64 -0.44 10.40
C VAL A 178 7.68 -0.38 9.29
N THR A 179 8.60 0.56 9.40
CA THR A 179 9.69 0.73 8.43
C THR A 179 10.86 -0.18 8.82
N MET A 180 11.29 -1.01 7.88
CA MET A 180 12.55 -1.76 8.01
C MET A 180 13.71 -0.75 7.98
N PRO A 181 14.60 -0.77 9.00
CA PRO A 181 15.77 0.11 9.05
C PRO A 181 16.65 -0.04 7.81
N LEU A 182 17.17 1.08 7.30
CA LEU A 182 17.98 1.11 6.08
C LEU A 182 19.29 0.30 6.19
N ASP A 183 19.89 0.26 7.37
CA ASP A 183 21.04 -0.59 7.68
C ASP A 183 20.70 -2.08 7.54
N GLU A 184 19.51 -2.50 7.97
CA GLU A 184 19.06 -3.88 7.79
C GLU A 184 18.83 -4.22 6.30
N VAL A 185 18.20 -3.30 5.55
CA VAL A 185 18.06 -3.43 4.09
C VAL A 185 19.43 -3.60 3.43
N ARG A 186 20.43 -2.78 3.81
CA ARG A 186 21.82 -2.88 3.33
C ARG A 186 22.44 -4.24 3.62
N ARG A 187 22.28 -4.75 4.84
CA ARG A 187 22.79 -6.07 5.26
C ARG A 187 22.22 -7.18 4.37
N ILE A 188 20.91 -7.17 4.13
CA ILE A 188 20.22 -8.15 3.29
C ILE A 188 20.67 -8.04 1.82
N CYS A 189 20.66 -6.83 1.26
CA CYS A 189 21.05 -6.61 -0.14
C CYS A 189 22.52 -6.93 -0.40
N GLN A 190 23.42 -6.63 0.53
CA GLN A 190 24.82 -7.00 0.42
C GLN A 190 25.01 -8.53 0.38
N PHE A 191 24.33 -9.25 1.28
CA PHE A 191 24.35 -10.71 1.27
C PHE A 191 23.77 -11.28 -0.03
N ALA A 192 22.62 -10.77 -0.48
CA ALA A 192 21.99 -11.20 -1.72
C ALA A 192 22.94 -11.03 -2.93
N ARG A 193 23.58 -9.86 -3.05
CA ARG A 193 24.59 -9.58 -4.10
C ARG A 193 25.77 -10.54 -4.06
N GLN A 194 26.28 -10.88 -2.87
CA GLN A 194 27.39 -11.85 -2.72
C GLN A 194 27.04 -13.25 -3.24
N HIS A 195 25.76 -13.61 -3.19
CA HIS A 195 25.26 -14.93 -3.62
C HIS A 195 24.54 -14.91 -4.97
N GLY A 196 24.57 -13.79 -5.70
CA GLY A 196 23.88 -13.66 -6.99
C GLY A 196 22.35 -13.74 -6.90
N ILE A 197 21.77 -13.44 -5.73
CA ILE A 197 20.34 -13.40 -5.49
C ILE A 197 19.83 -11.98 -5.71
N LYS A 198 18.71 -11.83 -6.40
CA LYS A 198 18.07 -10.54 -6.63
C LYS A 198 17.30 -10.08 -5.40
N VAL A 199 17.15 -8.77 -5.23
CA VAL A 199 16.28 -8.18 -4.20
C VAL A 199 15.25 -7.25 -4.84
N HIS A 200 13.98 -7.52 -4.54
CA HIS A 200 12.89 -6.63 -4.87
C HIS A 200 12.25 -6.09 -3.59
N ILE A 201 12.07 -4.77 -3.50
CA ILE A 201 11.32 -4.13 -2.42
C ILE A 201 9.93 -3.75 -2.93
N ASP A 202 8.90 -4.34 -2.34
CA ASP A 202 7.55 -3.78 -2.37
C ASP A 202 7.50 -2.54 -1.47
N GLY A 203 7.64 -1.39 -2.11
CA GLY A 203 7.60 -0.08 -1.49
C GLY A 203 6.24 0.60 -1.67
N ALA A 204 5.13 -0.15 -1.67
CA ALA A 204 3.79 0.40 -1.84
C ALA A 204 3.50 1.65 -0.99
N ARG A 205 4.12 1.76 0.19
CA ARG A 205 4.06 2.93 1.08
C ARG A 205 5.44 3.52 1.39
N LEU A 206 6.42 3.37 0.51
CA LEU A 206 7.77 3.86 0.74
C LEU A 206 7.80 5.38 0.94
N TRP A 207 6.91 6.11 0.27
CA TRP A 207 6.67 7.55 0.49
C TRP A 207 6.43 7.89 1.97
N GLU A 208 5.70 7.04 2.70
CA GLU A 208 5.43 7.23 4.13
C GLU A 208 6.70 7.08 4.97
N SER A 209 7.54 6.08 4.65
CA SER A 209 8.80 5.85 5.35
C SER A 209 9.79 6.99 5.13
N VAL A 210 9.83 7.54 3.92
CA VAL A 210 10.66 8.70 3.59
C VAL A 210 10.14 9.96 4.26
N ALA A 211 8.82 10.21 4.22
CA ALA A 211 8.22 11.36 4.90
C ALA A 211 8.37 11.33 6.43
N ALA A 212 8.46 10.13 7.02
CA ALA A 212 8.77 9.92 8.44
C ALA A 212 10.27 10.09 8.79
N GLY A 213 11.14 10.26 7.78
CA GLY A 213 12.57 10.49 7.96
C GLY A 213 13.39 9.23 8.23
N HIS A 214 12.88 8.04 7.89
CA HIS A 214 13.60 6.78 8.10
C HIS A 214 14.67 6.50 7.04
N CYS A 215 14.52 7.06 5.84
CA CYS A 215 15.46 6.98 4.72
C CYS A 215 15.11 8.04 3.67
N THR A 216 15.96 8.21 2.66
CA THR A 216 15.63 8.96 1.43
C THR A 216 15.33 7.99 0.27
N LEU A 217 14.64 8.47 -0.77
CA LEU A 217 14.35 7.64 -1.95
C LEU A 217 15.62 7.09 -2.62
N PRO A 218 16.68 7.89 -2.89
CA PRO A 218 17.90 7.39 -3.49
C PRO A 218 18.62 6.36 -2.62
N GLU A 219 18.66 6.57 -1.31
CA GLU A 219 19.38 5.66 -0.40
C GLU A 219 18.80 4.26 -0.42
N ILE A 220 17.48 4.13 -0.24
CA ILE A 220 16.85 2.81 -0.18
C ILE A 220 16.76 2.16 -1.56
N CYS A 221 16.46 2.94 -2.62
CA CYS A 221 16.36 2.43 -3.97
C CYS A 221 17.73 1.99 -4.51
N ALA A 222 18.84 2.59 -4.08
CA ALA A 222 20.19 2.17 -4.47
C ALA A 222 20.55 0.76 -3.98
N GLU A 223 19.97 0.29 -2.87
CA GLU A 223 20.33 -1.01 -2.30
C GLU A 223 19.69 -2.20 -3.02
N ALA A 224 18.47 -2.04 -3.54
CA ALA A 224 17.73 -3.11 -4.20
C ALA A 224 17.95 -3.17 -5.71
N ASP A 225 17.67 -4.31 -6.34
CA ASP A 225 17.67 -4.45 -7.80
C ASP A 225 16.45 -3.73 -8.41
N SER A 226 15.29 -3.83 -7.77
CA SER A 226 14.08 -3.11 -8.16
C SER A 226 13.18 -2.73 -6.98
N VAL A 227 12.42 -1.65 -7.13
CA VAL A 227 11.48 -1.17 -6.12
C VAL A 227 10.15 -0.80 -6.78
N THR A 228 9.03 -1.16 -6.15
CA THR A 228 7.70 -0.67 -6.54
C THR A 228 7.24 0.40 -5.57
N MET A 229 6.53 1.43 -6.04
CA MET A 229 5.92 2.44 -5.17
C MET A 229 4.54 2.83 -5.68
N CYS A 230 3.52 2.81 -4.83
CA CYS A 230 2.14 3.10 -5.24
C CYS A 230 1.82 4.59 -5.15
N PHE A 231 0.98 5.07 -6.06
CA PHE A 231 0.36 6.40 -5.97
C PHE A 231 -1.05 6.35 -5.35
N THR A 232 -1.65 5.15 -5.32
CA THR A 232 -3.07 4.92 -4.96
C THR A 232 -3.34 4.69 -3.47
N LYS A 233 -2.51 5.28 -2.62
CA LYS A 233 -2.56 5.12 -1.17
C LYS A 233 -2.47 6.50 -0.52
N GLY A 234 -1.54 6.72 0.42
CA GLY A 234 -1.33 8.01 1.07
C GLY A 234 -1.16 9.21 0.12
N LEU A 235 -0.71 9.00 -1.13
CA LEU A 235 -0.61 10.07 -2.13
C LEU A 235 -1.96 10.48 -2.76
N GLY A 236 -2.98 9.61 -2.75
CA GLY A 236 -4.34 9.96 -3.17
C GLY A 236 -4.67 9.80 -4.65
N ALA A 237 -3.75 9.33 -5.50
CA ALA A 237 -4.04 9.10 -6.91
C ALA A 237 -5.09 7.99 -7.09
N PRO A 238 -5.95 8.05 -8.13
CA PRO A 238 -6.97 7.01 -8.34
C PRO A 238 -6.39 5.71 -8.92
N VAL A 239 -5.33 5.81 -9.74
CA VAL A 239 -4.70 4.68 -10.44
C VAL A 239 -3.19 4.91 -10.47
N GLY A 240 -2.42 3.83 -10.37
CA GLY A 240 -1.00 3.88 -10.66
C GLY A 240 -0.07 3.38 -9.56
N SER A 241 1.04 2.84 -10.01
CA SER A 241 2.24 2.52 -9.28
C SER A 241 3.43 2.75 -10.21
N ILE A 242 4.62 2.90 -9.65
CA ILE A 242 5.86 2.89 -10.42
C ILE A 242 6.69 1.68 -10.04
N LEU A 243 7.37 1.09 -11.02
CA LEU A 243 8.44 0.12 -10.86
C LEU A 243 9.76 0.80 -11.29
N VAL A 244 10.77 0.81 -10.44
CA VAL A 244 12.09 1.38 -10.75
C VAL A 244 13.18 0.31 -10.67
N GLY A 245 14.23 0.44 -11.49
CA GLY A 245 15.30 -0.55 -11.60
C GLY A 245 16.42 -0.13 -12.56
N SER A 246 17.22 -1.09 -13.00
CA SER A 246 18.17 -0.87 -14.11
C SER A 246 17.43 -0.77 -15.46
N ASP A 247 18.08 -0.18 -16.46
CA ASP A 247 17.49 -0.03 -17.80
C ASP A 247 17.13 -1.39 -18.41
N ASP A 248 18.05 -2.35 -18.40
CA ASP A 248 17.83 -3.72 -18.91
C ASP A 248 16.62 -4.40 -18.24
N PHE A 249 16.48 -4.23 -16.92
CA PHE A 249 15.37 -4.79 -16.16
C PHE A 249 14.03 -4.13 -16.56
N ILE A 250 14.01 -2.82 -16.75
CA ILE A 250 12.81 -2.09 -17.15
C ILE A 250 12.42 -2.41 -18.60
N VAL A 251 13.39 -2.52 -19.51
CA VAL A 251 13.17 -2.98 -20.89
C VAL A 251 12.52 -4.36 -20.90
N HIS A 252 13.05 -5.31 -20.12
CA HIS A 252 12.46 -6.63 -19.99
C HIS A 252 11.04 -6.55 -19.39
N SER A 253 10.85 -5.74 -18.35
CA SER A 253 9.54 -5.55 -17.69
C SER A 253 8.47 -5.02 -18.63
N LYS A 254 8.83 -4.16 -19.60
CA LYS A 254 7.90 -3.70 -20.65
C LYS A 254 7.37 -4.87 -21.50
N TRP A 255 8.22 -5.81 -21.91
CA TRP A 255 7.75 -6.99 -22.64
C TRP A 255 6.73 -7.81 -21.84
N ILE A 256 6.97 -7.98 -20.54
CA ILE A 256 6.04 -8.69 -19.65
C ILE A 256 4.75 -7.90 -19.47
N MET A 257 4.81 -6.59 -19.24
CA MET A 257 3.63 -5.74 -19.14
C MET A 257 2.77 -5.84 -20.40
N LYS A 258 3.39 -5.94 -21.57
CA LYS A 258 2.67 -6.12 -22.83
C LYS A 258 1.95 -7.47 -22.89
N SER A 259 2.59 -8.54 -22.44
CA SER A 259 2.03 -9.89 -22.50
C SER A 259 0.87 -10.10 -21.52
N ILE A 260 0.89 -9.45 -20.36
CA ILE A 260 -0.18 -9.55 -19.34
C ILE A 260 -1.26 -8.47 -19.49
N GLY A 261 -1.20 -7.66 -20.56
CA GLY A 261 -2.24 -6.66 -20.87
C GLY A 261 -2.19 -5.38 -20.02
N GLY A 262 -1.07 -5.09 -19.37
CA GLY A 262 -0.93 -3.88 -18.53
C GLY A 262 -0.69 -2.58 -19.28
N HIS A 263 -0.31 -2.66 -20.56
CA HIS A 263 -0.10 -1.49 -21.40
C HIS A 263 -1.42 -0.85 -21.83
N VAL A 264 -1.73 0.33 -21.28
CA VAL A 264 -2.89 1.13 -21.69
C VAL A 264 -2.54 2.09 -22.83
N ARG A 265 -3.58 2.57 -23.51
CA ARG A 265 -3.45 3.64 -24.50
C ARG A 265 -3.76 4.97 -23.83
N GLN A 266 -3.16 6.04 -24.36
CA GLN A 266 -3.27 7.40 -23.81
C GLN A 266 -3.08 7.46 -22.28
N PRO A 267 -1.99 6.88 -21.73
CA PRO A 267 -1.78 6.77 -20.28
C PRO A 267 -1.64 8.12 -19.59
N GLY A 268 -1.40 9.21 -20.33
CA GLY A 268 -1.37 10.58 -19.81
C GLY A 268 -2.55 10.86 -18.86
N ILE A 269 -3.76 10.42 -19.20
CA ILE A 269 -4.96 10.64 -18.37
C ILE A 269 -4.77 10.14 -16.94
N VAL A 270 -4.14 8.97 -16.75
CA VAL A 270 -3.91 8.40 -15.42
C VAL A 270 -2.60 8.89 -14.80
N THR A 271 -1.55 9.09 -15.61
CA THR A 271 -0.24 9.49 -15.08
C THR A 271 -0.19 10.94 -14.64
N CYS A 272 -0.96 11.84 -15.26
CA CYS A 272 -1.05 13.24 -14.81
C CYS A 272 -1.65 13.35 -13.40
N MET A 273 -2.64 12.52 -13.07
CA MET A 273 -3.22 12.48 -11.73
C MET A 273 -2.25 11.90 -10.70
N ALA A 274 -1.50 10.86 -11.08
CA ALA A 274 -0.43 10.31 -10.24
C ALA A 274 0.70 11.32 -9.98
N TRP A 275 1.06 12.11 -11.00
CA TRP A 275 2.04 13.19 -10.85
C TRP A 275 1.51 14.31 -9.95
N ALA A 276 0.29 14.78 -10.17
CA ALA A 276 -0.34 15.79 -9.32
C ALA A 276 -0.44 15.31 -7.85
N ALA A 277 -0.77 14.04 -7.63
CA ALA A 277 -0.78 13.40 -6.32
C ALA A 277 0.60 13.40 -5.64
N LEU A 278 1.65 13.07 -6.40
CA LEU A 278 3.03 13.12 -5.92
C LEU A 278 3.41 14.55 -5.49
N ASP A 279 3.22 15.53 -6.38
CA ASP A 279 3.55 16.94 -6.12
C ASP A 279 2.76 17.49 -4.91
N GLU A 280 1.49 17.14 -4.75
CA GLU A 280 0.63 17.63 -3.66
C GLU A 280 0.94 16.98 -2.30
N ALA A 281 1.09 15.64 -2.26
CA ALA A 281 1.19 14.91 -1.00
C ALA A 281 2.63 14.70 -0.51
N PHE A 282 3.57 14.49 -1.43
CA PHE A 282 4.98 14.20 -1.11
C PHE A 282 5.93 15.34 -1.49
N GLY A 283 5.65 16.04 -2.58
CA GLY A 283 6.53 17.05 -3.18
C GLY A 283 7.57 16.45 -4.10
N ARG A 284 8.61 17.23 -4.42
CA ARG A 284 9.65 16.90 -5.40
C ARG A 284 10.98 16.53 -4.75
N ASP A 285 11.18 16.92 -3.50
CA ASP A 285 12.40 16.56 -2.77
C ASP A 285 12.42 15.05 -2.48
N PRO A 286 13.42 14.29 -2.99
CA PRO A 286 13.57 12.86 -2.72
C PRO A 286 13.77 12.49 -1.24
N ASN A 287 14.04 13.47 -0.38
CA ASN A 287 14.17 13.29 1.07
C ASN A 287 12.84 13.41 1.82
N GLY A 288 11.74 13.70 1.11
CA GLY A 288 10.41 13.87 1.72
C GLY A 288 10.25 15.15 2.53
N SER A 289 11.16 16.13 2.41
CA SER A 289 11.09 17.38 3.18
C SER A 289 9.81 18.19 2.90
N GLU A 290 9.22 18.00 1.72
CA GLU A 290 7.99 18.66 1.26
C GLU A 290 6.70 17.85 1.54
N ALA A 291 6.81 16.65 2.13
CA ALA A 291 5.70 15.70 2.33
C ALA A 291 4.76 16.07 3.49
N VAL A 292 4.21 17.30 3.45
CA VAL A 292 3.38 17.88 4.53
C VAL A 292 2.12 17.05 4.78
N LEU A 293 1.45 16.58 3.73
CA LEU A 293 0.19 15.82 3.87
C LEU A 293 0.42 14.42 4.47
N LEU A 294 1.52 13.77 4.10
CA LEU A 294 1.89 12.48 4.70
C LEU A 294 2.25 12.65 6.18
N ARG A 295 3.08 13.65 6.52
CA ARG A 295 3.41 13.95 7.92
C ARG A 295 2.18 14.26 8.78
N LYS A 296 1.23 15.04 8.26
CA LYS A 296 -0.05 15.27 8.96
C LYS A 296 -0.78 13.95 9.25
N SER A 297 -0.75 13.01 8.31
CA SER A 297 -1.35 11.68 8.50
C SER A 297 -0.62 10.87 9.59
N HIS A 298 0.71 10.97 9.67
CA HIS A 298 1.52 10.36 10.73
C HIS A 298 1.23 10.96 12.10
N GLU A 299 1.16 12.29 12.19
CA GLU A 299 0.82 13.01 13.42
C GLU A 299 -0.56 12.58 13.95
N ASN A 300 -1.54 12.48 13.06
CA ASN A 300 -2.88 12.03 13.41
C ASN A 300 -2.91 10.54 13.82
N ALA A 301 -2.17 9.67 13.12
CA ALA A 301 -2.02 8.27 13.52
C ALA A 301 -1.37 8.15 14.90
N ARG A 302 -0.31 8.91 15.17
CA ARG A 302 0.35 8.96 16.47
C ARG A 302 -0.60 9.44 17.56
N ARG A 303 -1.37 10.49 17.33
CA ARG A 303 -2.37 10.99 18.29
C ARG A 303 -3.41 9.92 18.65
N ILE A 304 -3.89 9.16 17.67
CA ILE A 304 -4.83 8.04 17.91
C ILE A 304 -4.16 6.95 18.76
N ALA A 305 -2.91 6.61 18.44
CA ALA A 305 -2.13 5.60 19.17
C ALA A 305 -1.88 6.03 20.63
N GLU A 306 -1.46 7.27 20.85
CA GLU A 306 -1.22 7.85 22.19
C GLU A 306 -2.50 7.84 23.03
N VAL A 307 -3.64 8.27 22.47
CA VAL A 307 -4.93 8.21 23.18
C VAL A 307 -5.30 6.78 23.58
N TRP A 308 -5.08 5.80 22.69
CA TRP A 308 -5.36 4.40 22.99
C TRP A 308 -4.50 3.90 24.17
N GLU A 309 -3.21 4.21 24.18
CA GLU A 309 -2.27 3.82 25.23
C GLU A 309 -2.54 4.54 26.56
N GLU A 310 -2.86 5.85 26.54
CA GLU A 310 -3.27 6.61 27.73
C GLU A 310 -4.52 6.02 28.40
N LEU A 311 -5.43 5.46 27.60
CA LEU A 311 -6.60 4.75 28.08
C LEU A 311 -6.31 3.30 28.50
N GLY A 312 -5.03 2.90 28.57
CA GLY A 312 -4.56 1.59 28.98
C GLY A 312 -4.72 0.48 27.93
N GLY A 313 -4.96 0.85 26.67
CA GLY A 313 -4.87 -0.06 25.54
C GLY A 313 -3.41 -0.40 25.21
N GLN A 314 -3.21 -1.51 24.50
CA GLN A 314 -1.89 -1.91 24.00
C GLN A 314 -1.86 -1.86 22.47
N LEU A 315 -0.74 -1.46 21.88
CA LEU A 315 -0.52 -1.56 20.44
C LEU A 315 0.11 -2.90 20.08
N VAL A 316 -0.27 -3.45 18.93
CA VAL A 316 0.38 -4.65 18.38
C VAL A 316 1.72 -4.28 17.72
N LEU A 317 1.72 -3.17 16.98
CA LEU A 317 2.88 -2.68 16.24
C LEU A 317 3.09 -1.19 16.59
N PRO A 318 4.34 -0.71 16.61
CA PRO A 318 4.61 0.71 16.85
C PRO A 318 4.02 1.57 15.73
N ALA A 319 3.38 2.68 16.09
CA ALA A 319 2.81 3.64 15.15
C ALA A 319 3.89 4.59 14.59
N GLN A 320 4.70 4.08 13.65
CA GLN A 320 5.81 4.83 13.04
C GLN A 320 5.37 5.73 11.88
N THR A 321 4.38 5.28 11.10
CA THR A 321 3.88 5.98 9.91
C THR A 321 2.39 6.29 10.07
N ASN A 322 1.56 5.96 9.07
CA ASN A 322 0.13 6.25 9.06
C ASN A 322 -0.74 5.07 9.54
N HIS A 323 -0.15 4.03 10.11
CA HIS A 323 -0.87 2.87 10.64
C HIS A 323 -0.94 2.90 12.17
N VAL A 324 -2.10 2.49 12.69
CA VAL A 324 -2.30 2.20 14.11
C VAL A 324 -2.88 0.81 14.26
N TRP A 325 -2.22 -0.01 15.07
CA TRP A 325 -2.59 -1.39 15.33
C TRP A 325 -2.95 -1.57 16.79
N VAL A 326 -4.24 -1.61 17.10
CA VAL A 326 -4.71 -1.77 18.49
C VAL A 326 -4.87 -3.25 18.84
N ASP A 327 -4.40 -3.65 20.03
CA ASP A 327 -4.63 -4.99 20.55
C ASP A 327 -6.02 -5.10 21.19
N LEU A 328 -7.00 -5.42 20.33
CA LEU A 328 -8.39 -5.62 20.76
C LEU A 328 -8.52 -6.83 21.72
N SER A 329 -7.68 -7.86 21.55
CA SER A 329 -7.75 -9.06 22.38
C SER A 329 -7.30 -8.77 23.81
N ALA A 330 -6.19 -8.05 23.98
CA ALA A 330 -5.71 -7.58 25.28
C ALA A 330 -6.76 -6.69 25.96
N ALA A 331 -7.45 -5.85 25.19
CA ALA A 331 -8.53 -5.00 25.65
C ALA A 331 -9.86 -5.74 25.91
N GLY A 332 -9.97 -7.04 25.59
CA GLY A 332 -11.20 -7.82 25.76
C GLY A 332 -12.34 -7.43 24.81
N ILE A 333 -12.01 -6.77 23.69
CA ILE A 333 -12.95 -6.29 22.68
C ILE A 333 -12.92 -7.26 21.49
N SER A 334 -14.10 -7.72 21.04
CA SER A 334 -14.16 -8.52 19.81
C SER A 334 -14.05 -7.62 18.57
N PRO A 335 -13.42 -8.07 17.47
CA PRO A 335 -13.36 -7.30 16.22
C PRO A 335 -14.75 -6.92 15.68
N GLN A 336 -15.76 -7.76 15.88
CA GLN A 336 -17.13 -7.49 15.45
C GLN A 336 -17.75 -6.34 16.24
N GLU A 337 -17.56 -6.34 17.57
CA GLU A 337 -18.05 -5.26 18.44
C GLU A 337 -17.35 -3.94 18.11
N TRP A 338 -16.04 -3.99 17.90
CA TRP A 338 -15.23 -2.84 17.49
C TRP A 338 -15.77 -2.17 16.23
N VAL A 339 -16.03 -2.96 15.18
CA VAL A 339 -16.55 -2.42 13.91
C VAL A 339 -17.97 -1.89 14.09
N LYS A 340 -18.86 -2.65 14.74
CA LYS A 340 -20.26 -2.26 14.93
C LYS A 340 -20.40 -0.96 15.72
N GLN A 341 -19.72 -0.84 16.87
CA GLN A 341 -19.76 0.40 17.63
C GLN A 341 -19.08 1.55 16.87
N GLY A 342 -17.99 1.29 16.14
CA GLY A 342 -17.38 2.31 15.29
C GLY A 342 -18.36 2.90 14.26
N GLU A 343 -19.20 2.06 13.65
CA GLU A 343 -20.24 2.51 12.72
C GLU A 343 -21.29 3.40 13.39
N GLU A 344 -21.68 3.10 14.64
CA GLU A 344 -22.59 3.94 15.44
C GLU A 344 -21.99 5.33 15.72
N TRP A 345 -20.66 5.43 15.76
CA TRP A 345 -19.90 6.69 15.85
C TRP A 345 -19.60 7.34 14.50
N GLY A 346 -20.14 6.80 13.39
CA GLY A 346 -19.90 7.30 12.04
C GLY A 346 -18.45 7.12 11.56
N LEU A 347 -17.78 6.07 12.05
CA LEU A 347 -16.42 5.67 11.67
C LEU A 347 -16.47 4.38 10.86
N ARG A 348 -15.65 4.25 9.83
CA ARG A 348 -15.49 2.98 9.11
C ARG A 348 -14.18 2.32 9.51
N LEU A 349 -14.29 1.12 10.07
CA LEU A 349 -13.17 0.36 10.63
C LEU A 349 -13.10 -1.04 10.02
N ARG A 350 -11.90 -1.66 10.05
CA ARG A 350 -11.69 -3.04 9.59
C ARG A 350 -10.75 -3.75 10.56
N GLY A 351 -11.34 -4.46 11.52
CA GLY A 351 -10.58 -5.18 12.54
C GLY A 351 -9.69 -4.26 13.39
N PRO A 352 -8.55 -4.76 13.91
CA PRO A 352 -7.67 -4.00 14.81
C PRO A 352 -6.81 -2.93 14.11
N ARG A 353 -6.92 -2.81 12.79
CA ARG A 353 -6.11 -1.91 11.98
C ARG A 353 -6.86 -0.63 11.66
N MET A 354 -6.22 0.50 11.93
CA MET A 354 -6.62 1.80 11.43
C MET A 354 -5.51 2.35 10.54
N ILE A 355 -5.88 2.86 9.36
CA ILE A 355 -4.97 3.56 8.45
C ILE A 355 -5.46 4.99 8.33
N VAL A 356 -4.57 5.93 8.58
CA VAL A 356 -4.85 7.36 8.56
C VAL A 356 -4.34 7.96 7.25
N HIS A 357 -5.10 8.85 6.63
CA HIS A 357 -4.68 9.55 5.42
C HIS A 357 -5.11 11.02 5.51
N TYR A 358 -4.53 11.87 4.66
CA TYR A 358 -4.63 13.33 4.79
C TYR A 358 -6.06 13.88 4.58
N GLN A 359 -6.94 13.08 3.98
CA GLN A 359 -8.35 13.39 3.78
C GLN A 359 -9.25 13.06 4.99
N ILE A 360 -8.72 12.46 6.06
CA ILE A 360 -9.46 12.29 7.31
C ILE A 360 -9.62 13.65 7.98
N THR A 361 -10.86 14.00 8.33
CA THR A 361 -11.19 15.33 8.88
C THR A 361 -10.95 15.40 10.38
N ASP A 362 -10.74 16.61 10.89
CA ASP A 362 -10.58 16.83 12.34
C ASP A 362 -11.82 16.36 13.13
N GLU A 363 -13.02 16.56 12.56
CA GLU A 363 -14.27 16.03 13.14
C GLU A 363 -14.25 14.50 13.26
N ALA A 364 -13.74 13.78 12.25
CA ALA A 364 -13.63 12.33 12.31
C ALA A 364 -12.58 11.88 13.34
N LEU A 365 -11.50 12.63 13.53
CA LEU A 365 -10.51 12.38 14.58
C LEU A 365 -11.07 12.61 15.99
N ASP A 366 -11.90 13.63 16.16
CA ASP A 366 -12.59 13.88 17.43
C ASP A 366 -13.60 12.77 17.75
N ARG A 367 -14.38 12.32 16.75
CA ARG A 367 -15.25 11.15 16.88
C ARG A 367 -14.46 9.89 17.21
N MET A 368 -13.32 9.65 16.54
CA MET A 368 -12.43 8.53 16.83
C MET A 368 -11.95 8.56 18.29
N THR A 369 -11.45 9.71 18.76
CA THR A 369 -10.99 9.88 20.13
C THR A 369 -12.12 9.62 21.15
N GLY A 370 -13.34 10.11 20.85
CA GLY A 370 -14.53 9.83 21.66
C GLY A 370 -14.88 8.35 21.70
N PHE A 371 -14.83 7.68 20.55
CA PHE A 371 -15.07 6.25 20.41
C PHE A 371 -14.07 5.42 21.22
N LEU A 372 -12.77 5.72 21.16
CA LEU A 372 -11.75 5.01 21.95
C LEU A 372 -12.02 5.10 23.46
N ARG A 373 -12.41 6.29 23.95
CA ARG A 373 -12.77 6.51 25.35
C ARG A 373 -14.01 5.70 25.74
N HIS A 374 -15.02 5.68 24.88
CA HIS A 374 -16.25 4.94 25.11
C HIS A 374 -15.99 3.43 25.21
N ILE A 375 -15.39 2.84 24.18
CA ILE A 375 -15.27 1.38 24.07
C ILE A 375 -14.36 0.77 25.14
N LEU A 376 -13.28 1.46 25.53
CA LEU A 376 -12.42 1.00 26.63
C LEU A 376 -13.06 1.17 28.01
N SER A 377 -13.88 2.22 28.21
CA SER A 377 -14.62 2.40 29.47
C SER A 377 -15.67 1.30 29.67
N ASP A 378 -16.37 0.91 28.61
CA ASP A 378 -17.39 -0.14 28.68
C ASP A 378 -16.75 -1.53 28.81
N SER A 379 -15.63 -1.79 28.12
CA SER A 379 -14.87 -3.04 28.32
C SER A 379 -14.43 -3.21 29.78
N ARG A 380 -13.89 -2.16 30.43
CA ARG A 380 -13.49 -2.21 31.85
C ARG A 380 -14.67 -2.48 32.79
N ARG A 381 -15.85 -1.91 32.51
CA ARG A 381 -17.07 -2.20 33.27
C ARG A 381 -17.49 -3.67 33.15
N HIS A 382 -17.35 -4.26 31.97
CA HIS A 382 -17.69 -5.66 31.73
C HIS A 382 -16.63 -6.65 32.24
N ALA A 383 -15.35 -6.27 32.26
CA ALA A 383 -14.26 -7.08 32.80
C ALA A 383 -14.38 -7.29 34.31
N ASN A 384 -14.91 -6.31 35.05
CA ASN A 384 -15.22 -6.46 36.49
C ASN A 384 -16.41 -7.41 36.78
N GLY A 385 -17.07 -7.97 35.76
CA GLY A 385 -18.19 -8.91 35.89
C GLY A 385 -17.97 -10.29 35.27
N ARG A 386 -16.81 -10.59 34.64
CA ARG A 386 -16.56 -11.87 33.97
C ARG A 386 -15.18 -12.45 34.29
N ILE A 387 -15.17 -13.65 34.90
CA ILE A 387 -13.99 -14.51 35.04
C ILE A 387 -13.56 -14.97 33.63
N LYS A 388 -12.32 -14.65 33.23
CA LYS A 388 -11.78 -14.91 31.88
C LYS A 388 -11.45 -16.41 31.70
N ASN A 389 -12.03 -17.02 30.67
CA ASN A 389 -11.40 -18.14 29.96
C ASN A 389 -10.64 -17.56 28.77
N SER A 390 -9.30 -17.59 28.82
CA SER A 390 -8.43 -17.21 27.72
C SER A 390 -8.29 -18.37 26.73
N GLN A 391 -8.78 -18.21 25.51
CA GLN A 391 -8.30 -18.98 24.37
C GLN A 391 -7.49 -18.04 23.48
N ASP A 392 -6.28 -18.47 23.15
CA ASP A 392 -5.30 -17.78 22.31
C ASP A 392 -5.87 -17.45 20.92
N PHE A 393 -6.07 -16.16 20.66
CA PHE A 393 -6.35 -15.64 19.31
C PHE A 393 -5.08 -15.06 18.68
N ARG A 394 -4.04 -15.90 18.51
CA ARG A 394 -2.89 -15.58 17.65
C ARG A 394 -3.14 -16.07 16.22
N ASN A 395 -4.05 -15.41 15.50
CA ASN A 395 -4.11 -15.53 14.04
C ASN A 395 -4.61 -14.22 13.42
N MET A 396 -3.78 -13.19 13.58
CA MET A 396 -4.07 -11.80 13.21
C MET A 396 -4.15 -11.54 11.70
N TYR A 397 -3.68 -12.49 10.88
CA TYR A 397 -3.75 -12.42 9.41
C TYR A 397 -4.96 -13.15 8.82
N SER A 398 -5.67 -13.97 9.61
CA SER A 398 -6.85 -14.71 9.12
C SER A 398 -8.12 -13.85 9.04
N SER A 399 -8.11 -12.65 9.63
CA SER A 399 -9.22 -11.69 9.59
C SER A 399 -8.95 -10.50 8.66
N TYR A 400 -7.97 -10.61 7.76
CA TYR A 400 -7.84 -9.68 6.64
C TYR A 400 -8.80 -10.07 5.55
#